data_AF-A0A9D5NFH8-F1
#
_entry.id   AF-A0A9D5NFH8-F1
#
_cell.length_a   1.000
_cell.length_b   1.000
_cell.length_c   1.000
_cell.angle_alpha   90.00
_cell.angle_beta   90.00
_cell.angle_gamma   90.00
#
_symmetry.space_group_name_H-M   'P 1'
#
loop_
_entity.id
_entity.type
_entity.pdbx_description
1 polymer ?
#
loop_
_entity_poly.entity_id
_entity_poly.type
_entity_poly.pdbx_seq_one_letter_code
_entity_poly.pdbx_strand_id
1 'polypeptide(L)'
;MKNKKLVVLALSAIGLLGLSACSEVVAKATDYSANLITVENYDQKIYNNEISVVYDSIRNGNIGSDVLDSLLYSYSITTFGYYNKNVSPAPAEGTITLEDAFGDITYNEETKKFTGGDKAKSFIKSHKAYWTLDDDGNRINDDGEAFITVDANADPSQSEYARVEAKWSTIEDRIAENLYSAIKGSTYIDRNIFSEKKFLRGLTAAMENVQDPDAVGFAGDLYEGIIDPQYEEDQVFNHFLHREYYQSETFHYVEKKIIPTIYRQLLNEQYLLDETYNTLGRSYARKVNIIKIADNKNYPKASDYLMKQLVKEINAEPDAATIADSTKIDLDVFKDYASIYIGANLTAEQEDFINNTDLKEVFKDHGTYFTGTEYGDLMEQYNKIYVAPLLPGSHATFDTSAESTFTDSNKYTKETGLELKTRELELKNYTTSGWFVKNGGLTDLPDAIRSRLFNIGVANGVKETSEARASADRWQRVNDAWSYSVPEDESPYIARINGKNYLKTSSAVDGSDRKNDILHYDSSSSTYYVIQIEEAASSSKLSKKSNNNYAGQRGKIAMEEIVNEIAKVVGTGESYSTLATKHFLEKMNIEYHDDVVYNYFKTTYPELFE
;
A
#
# COMPACT_ATOMS: atom_id res chain seq x y z
N MET A 1 13.79 -44.49 -42.35
CA MET A 1 14.02 -44.46 -40.89
C MET A 1 14.99 -43.32 -40.60
N LYS A 2 14.46 -42.19 -40.09
CA LYS A 2 15.23 -40.98 -39.78
C LYS A 2 15.16 -40.72 -38.28
N ASN A 3 16.33 -40.57 -37.68
CA ASN A 3 16.57 -40.43 -36.25
C ASN A 3 16.02 -39.10 -35.71
N LYS A 4 15.22 -39.19 -34.63
CA LYS A 4 15.02 -38.11 -33.66
C LYS A 4 16.04 -38.31 -32.53
N LYS A 5 16.92 -37.34 -32.33
CA LYS A 5 17.64 -37.18 -31.06
C LYS A 5 17.42 -35.76 -30.54
N LEU A 6 16.70 -35.76 -29.43
CA LEU A 6 16.54 -34.72 -28.43
C LEU A 6 17.92 -34.41 -27.82
N VAL A 7 18.35 -33.14 -27.81
CA VAL A 7 19.38 -32.62 -26.89
C VAL A 7 18.97 -31.20 -26.49
N VAL A 8 18.94 -30.99 -25.18
CA VAL A 8 18.64 -29.80 -24.38
C VAL A 8 19.77 -28.77 -24.46
N LEU A 9 19.47 -27.46 -24.47
CA LEU A 9 20.35 -26.38 -23.97
C LEU A 9 19.49 -25.09 -23.81
N ALA A 10 19.12 -24.69 -22.59
CA ALA A 10 19.83 -23.76 -21.71
C ALA A 10 19.90 -22.32 -22.26
N LEU A 11 18.92 -21.49 -21.85
CA LEU A 11 18.95 -20.02 -21.99
C LEU A 11 19.51 -19.43 -20.70
N SER A 12 20.74 -18.91 -20.77
CA SER A 12 21.39 -18.13 -19.73
C SER A 12 21.70 -16.72 -20.23
N ALA A 13 21.19 -15.75 -19.49
CA ALA A 13 21.59 -14.36 -19.28
C ALA A 13 22.57 -13.63 -20.24
N ILE A 14 22.10 -12.46 -20.71
CA ILE A 14 22.70 -11.11 -20.76
C ILE A 14 24.14 -10.98 -21.30
N GLY A 15 24.29 -10.19 -22.37
CA GLY A 15 25.55 -9.59 -22.81
C GLY A 15 25.37 -8.60 -23.95
N LEU A 16 25.41 -7.31 -23.61
CA LEU A 16 25.32 -6.13 -24.48
C LEU A 16 26.58 -5.95 -25.35
N LEU A 17 26.38 -5.25 -26.48
CA LEU A 17 27.34 -4.58 -27.38
C LEU A 17 27.94 -5.37 -28.56
N GLY A 18 27.59 -4.89 -29.76
CA GLY A 18 28.21 -5.28 -31.02
C GLY A 18 27.51 -4.71 -32.25
N LEU A 19 27.38 -3.38 -32.35
CA LEU A 19 27.06 -2.71 -33.63
C LEU A 19 28.20 -3.00 -34.62
N SER A 20 27.90 -3.76 -35.68
CA SER A 20 28.65 -3.67 -36.93
C SER A 20 27.68 -3.85 -38.10
N ALA A 21 27.85 -2.97 -39.07
CA ALA A 21 26.99 -2.72 -40.20
C ALA A 21 26.70 -3.95 -41.06
N CYS A 22 25.42 -4.17 -41.33
CA CYS A 22 24.96 -4.59 -42.65
C CYS A 22 23.82 -3.66 -43.05
N SER A 23 23.95 -3.09 -44.25
CA SER A 23 22.94 -2.31 -44.94
C SER A 23 21.62 -3.06 -45.00
N GLU A 24 20.62 -2.63 -44.24
CA GLU A 24 19.27 -3.17 -44.36
C GLU A 24 18.30 -2.09 -44.79
N VAL A 25 17.51 -2.47 -45.79
CA VAL A 25 16.47 -1.70 -46.43
C VAL A 25 15.52 -1.20 -45.35
N VAL A 26 15.57 0.11 -45.07
CA VAL A 26 14.56 0.77 -44.24
C VAL A 26 13.28 0.83 -45.06
N ALA A 27 12.43 -0.18 -44.90
CA ALA A 27 11.04 -0.08 -45.34
C ALA A 27 10.38 1.02 -44.51
N LYS A 28 10.36 2.24 -45.03
CA LYS A 28 9.56 3.33 -44.46
C LYS A 28 8.10 3.03 -44.75
N ALA A 29 7.24 3.20 -43.75
CA ALA A 29 5.80 3.11 -43.96
C ALA A 29 5.36 4.08 -45.06
N THR A 30 4.41 3.64 -45.89
CA THR A 30 3.90 4.41 -47.03
C THR A 30 3.07 5.62 -46.61
N ASP A 31 2.48 5.57 -45.42
CA ASP A 31 1.83 6.70 -44.75
C ASP A 31 2.28 6.74 -43.29
N TYR A 32 3.19 7.65 -42.99
CA TYR A 32 3.78 7.80 -41.65
C TYR A 32 2.77 8.44 -40.66
N SER A 33 1.67 9.01 -41.14
CA SER A 33 0.61 9.62 -40.33
C SER A 33 -0.61 8.74 -40.14
N ALA A 34 -0.61 7.52 -40.68
CA ALA A 34 -1.72 6.59 -40.53
C ALA A 34 -1.80 6.03 -39.10
N ASN A 35 -3.03 5.77 -38.66
CA ASN A 35 -3.29 5.09 -37.40
C ASN A 35 -2.99 3.59 -37.51
N LEU A 36 -2.47 2.98 -36.44
CA LEU A 36 -2.27 1.53 -36.37
C LEU A 36 -3.57 0.78 -36.10
N ILE A 37 -4.46 1.38 -35.31
CA ILE A 37 -5.77 0.83 -34.96
C ILE A 37 -6.86 1.91 -34.93
N THR A 38 -8.11 1.53 -35.12
CA THR A 38 -9.30 2.38 -34.90
C THR A 38 -10.27 1.69 -33.95
N VAL A 39 -11.05 2.50 -33.21
CA VAL A 39 -12.02 2.03 -32.21
C VAL A 39 -13.35 2.67 -32.56
N GLU A 40 -14.34 1.87 -32.97
CA GLU A 40 -15.58 2.35 -33.60
C GLU A 40 -16.43 3.27 -32.71
N ASN A 41 -16.20 3.29 -31.39
CA ASN A 41 -17.02 4.03 -30.41
C ASN A 41 -16.24 5.02 -29.53
N TYR A 42 -15.01 5.40 -29.91
CA TYR A 42 -14.18 6.34 -29.14
C TYR A 42 -13.75 7.56 -29.95
N ASP A 43 -14.27 8.74 -29.58
CA ASP A 43 -13.85 10.03 -30.15
C ASP A 43 -12.48 10.52 -29.66
N GLN A 44 -11.90 9.89 -28.62
CA GLN A 44 -10.55 10.22 -28.15
C GLN A 44 -9.49 9.54 -29.02
N LYS A 45 -8.57 10.34 -29.56
CA LYS A 45 -7.39 9.82 -30.26
C LYS A 45 -6.58 8.93 -29.30
N ILE A 46 -6.35 7.68 -29.70
CA ILE A 46 -5.46 6.78 -28.95
C ILE A 46 -4.06 7.41 -28.93
N TYR A 47 -3.49 7.56 -27.74
CA TYR A 47 -2.20 8.23 -27.58
C TYR A 47 -1.11 7.41 -28.26
N ASN A 48 -0.25 8.06 -29.05
CA ASN A 48 0.84 7.43 -29.79
C ASN A 48 0.40 6.30 -30.74
N ASN A 49 -0.82 6.35 -31.28
CA ASN A 49 -1.37 5.37 -32.21
C ASN A 49 -1.07 5.67 -33.69
N GLU A 50 -0.11 6.53 -33.97
CA GLU A 50 0.32 6.82 -35.34
C GLU A 50 1.58 6.01 -35.65
N ILE A 51 1.69 5.55 -36.90
CA ILE A 51 2.87 4.81 -37.37
C ILE A 51 4.16 5.59 -37.13
N SER A 52 4.15 6.92 -37.28
CA SER A 52 5.31 7.78 -37.02
C SER A 52 5.83 7.65 -35.59
N VAL A 53 4.93 7.82 -34.62
CA VAL A 53 5.26 7.82 -33.20
C VAL A 53 5.73 6.45 -32.76
N VAL A 54 5.06 5.39 -33.23
CA VAL A 54 5.45 4.03 -32.90
C VAL A 54 6.76 3.66 -33.58
N TYR A 55 6.97 4.02 -34.85
CA TYR A 55 8.25 3.75 -35.53
C TYR A 55 9.44 4.38 -34.81
N ASP A 56 9.30 5.61 -34.33
CA ASP A 56 10.36 6.25 -33.55
C ASP A 56 10.60 5.53 -32.21
N SER A 57 9.56 4.94 -31.59
CA SER A 57 9.68 4.09 -30.39
C SER A 57 10.24 2.67 -30.66
N ILE A 58 9.98 2.07 -31.83
CA ILE A 58 10.48 0.75 -32.26
C ILE A 58 12.00 0.70 -32.28
N ARG A 59 12.65 1.84 -32.56
CA ARG A 59 14.11 1.92 -32.49
C ARG A 59 14.65 1.42 -31.14
N ASN A 60 13.81 1.42 -30.09
CA ASN A 60 14.13 1.03 -28.72
C ASN A 60 13.16 0.01 -28.04
N GLY A 61 12.04 -0.45 -28.66
CA GLY A 61 10.94 -1.18 -27.96
C GLY A 61 10.16 -2.28 -28.74
N ASN A 62 9.03 -2.77 -28.17
CA ASN A 62 8.14 -3.79 -28.77
C ASN A 62 6.74 -3.21 -29.08
N ILE A 63 6.51 -2.97 -30.38
CA ILE A 63 5.27 -2.42 -30.97
C ILE A 63 4.00 -2.94 -30.32
N GLY A 64 3.87 -4.27 -30.20
CA GLY A 64 2.61 -4.89 -29.81
C GLY A 64 2.20 -4.54 -28.38
N SER A 65 3.15 -4.60 -27.45
CA SER A 65 2.91 -4.24 -26.05
C SER A 65 2.71 -2.73 -25.87
N ASP A 66 3.43 -1.91 -26.64
CA ASP A 66 3.32 -0.46 -26.54
C ASP A 66 1.93 0.03 -27.01
N VAL A 67 1.39 -0.57 -28.08
CA VAL A 67 0.03 -0.30 -28.56
C VAL A 67 -1.04 -0.75 -27.56
N LEU A 68 -0.86 -1.93 -26.93
CA LEU A 68 -1.76 -2.40 -25.87
C LEU A 68 -1.80 -1.43 -24.69
N ASP A 69 -0.65 -0.96 -24.22
CA ASP A 69 -0.56 -0.03 -23.11
C ASP A 69 -1.25 1.30 -23.41
N SER A 70 -1.04 1.84 -24.62
CA SER A 70 -1.73 3.05 -25.08
C SER A 70 -3.25 2.87 -25.17
N LEU A 71 -3.73 1.73 -25.65
CA LEU A 71 -5.15 1.41 -25.73
C LEU A 71 -5.82 1.39 -24.36
N LEU A 72 -5.24 0.63 -23.43
CA LEU A 72 -5.77 0.50 -22.07
C LEU A 72 -5.76 1.86 -21.36
N TYR A 73 -4.73 2.68 -21.57
CA TYR A 73 -4.68 4.03 -21.04
C TYR A 73 -5.80 4.91 -21.62
N SER A 74 -5.97 4.97 -22.95
CA SER A 74 -7.03 5.75 -23.59
C SER A 74 -8.44 5.30 -23.15
N TYR A 75 -8.66 4.00 -23.01
CA TYR A 75 -9.92 3.47 -22.48
C TYR A 75 -10.14 3.90 -21.02
N SER A 76 -9.10 3.80 -20.20
CA SER A 76 -9.17 4.23 -18.80
C SER A 76 -9.52 5.71 -18.67
N ILE A 77 -9.00 6.58 -19.54
CA ILE A 77 -9.31 8.03 -19.52
C ILE A 77 -10.80 8.30 -19.68
N THR A 78 -11.46 7.62 -20.60
CA THR A 78 -12.92 7.78 -20.77
C THR A 78 -13.74 7.10 -19.68
N THR A 79 -13.16 6.13 -18.98
CA THR A 79 -13.83 5.37 -17.92
C THR A 79 -13.76 6.15 -16.60
N PHE A 80 -12.57 6.68 -16.28
CA PHE A 80 -12.23 7.30 -15.00
C PHE A 80 -11.92 8.81 -15.10
N GLY A 81 -11.93 9.38 -16.30
CA GLY A 81 -11.54 10.76 -16.52
C GLY A 81 -10.04 10.95 -16.76
N TYR A 82 -9.67 12.16 -17.19
CA TYR A 82 -8.27 12.52 -17.47
C TYR A 82 -7.67 13.22 -16.25
N TYR A 83 -6.75 12.55 -15.55
CA TYR A 83 -6.16 13.04 -14.30
C TYR A 83 -5.63 14.48 -14.41
N ASN A 84 -4.80 14.79 -15.41
CA ASN A 84 -4.17 16.13 -15.48
C ASN A 84 -5.14 17.27 -15.89
N LYS A 85 -6.24 16.98 -16.61
CA LYS A 85 -7.26 18.00 -16.95
C LYS A 85 -8.13 18.32 -15.74
N ASN A 86 -8.20 17.38 -14.82
CA ASN A 86 -8.84 17.60 -13.55
C ASN A 86 -7.96 18.51 -12.69
N VAL A 87 -6.62 18.44 -12.80
CA VAL A 87 -5.67 19.01 -11.83
C VAL A 87 -4.94 20.30 -12.27
N SER A 88 -5.05 20.73 -13.52
CA SER A 88 -4.15 21.77 -14.07
C SER A 88 -4.52 23.22 -13.72
N PRO A 89 -3.52 24.09 -13.41
CA PRO A 89 -2.15 23.75 -13.03
C PRO A 89 -2.05 23.39 -11.55
N ALA A 90 -1.17 22.42 -11.22
CA ALA A 90 -0.87 22.07 -9.84
C ALA A 90 -0.47 23.33 -9.04
N PRO A 91 -0.97 23.51 -7.81
CA PRO A 91 -0.61 24.67 -7.00
C PRO A 91 0.92 24.72 -6.80
N ALA A 92 1.46 25.94 -6.73
CA ALA A 92 2.90 26.17 -6.59
C ALA A 92 3.50 25.54 -5.32
N GLU A 93 2.66 25.30 -4.31
CA GLU A 93 2.94 24.55 -3.09
C GLU A 93 1.64 23.87 -2.66
N GLY A 94 1.67 22.56 -2.35
CA GLY A 94 0.56 21.88 -1.65
C GLY A 94 -0.03 20.64 -2.31
N THR A 95 -0.88 19.95 -1.54
CA THR A 95 -1.65 18.76 -1.95
C THR A 95 -2.72 19.12 -2.96
N ILE A 96 -2.83 18.38 -4.06
CA ILE A 96 -3.92 18.52 -5.02
C ILE A 96 -5.20 18.00 -4.36
N THR A 97 -6.19 18.87 -4.22
CA THR A 97 -7.45 18.52 -3.56
C THR A 97 -8.45 17.94 -4.55
N LEU A 98 -9.46 17.23 -4.02
CA LEU A 98 -10.62 16.80 -4.80
C LEU A 98 -11.36 18.01 -5.43
N GLU A 99 -11.34 19.15 -4.75
CA GLU A 99 -11.91 20.41 -5.22
C GLU A 99 -11.15 20.93 -6.46
N ASP A 100 -9.82 20.88 -6.46
CA ASP A 100 -9.02 21.22 -7.64
C ASP A 100 -9.39 20.32 -8.83
N ALA A 101 -9.46 19.01 -8.57
CA ALA A 101 -9.76 17.98 -9.55
C ALA A 101 -11.15 18.15 -10.21
N PHE A 102 -12.21 18.27 -9.40
CA PHE A 102 -13.59 18.14 -9.85
C PHE A 102 -14.48 19.36 -9.58
N GLY A 103 -13.96 20.42 -8.95
CA GLY A 103 -14.74 21.53 -8.39
C GLY A 103 -15.35 21.18 -7.03
N ASP A 104 -16.25 22.02 -6.50
CA ASP A 104 -16.93 21.95 -5.18
C ASP A 104 -17.58 20.59 -4.82
N ILE A 105 -16.79 19.51 -4.66
CA ILE A 105 -17.21 18.30 -3.96
C ILE A 105 -16.83 18.49 -2.51
N THR A 106 -17.83 18.62 -1.65
CA THR A 106 -17.63 18.83 -0.21
C THR A 106 -18.39 17.77 0.56
N TYR A 107 -17.71 17.08 1.47
CA TYR A 107 -18.34 16.26 2.48
C TYR A 107 -18.66 17.10 3.71
N ASN A 108 -19.93 17.12 4.12
CA ASN A 108 -20.35 17.77 5.35
C ASN A 108 -20.45 16.74 6.48
N GLU A 109 -19.49 16.79 7.41
CA GLU A 109 -19.39 15.87 8.56
C GLU A 109 -20.65 15.84 9.44
N GLU A 110 -21.31 16.99 9.65
CA GLU A 110 -22.51 17.07 10.50
C GLU A 110 -23.72 16.36 9.89
N THR A 111 -23.88 16.48 8.57
CA THR A 111 -25.02 15.93 7.83
C THR A 111 -24.72 14.58 7.18
N LYS A 112 -23.44 14.17 7.16
CA LYS A 112 -22.91 12.98 6.48
C LYS A 112 -23.31 12.91 5.01
N LYS A 113 -23.19 14.05 4.32
CA LYS A 113 -23.59 14.20 2.92
C LYS A 113 -22.54 14.92 2.10
N PHE A 114 -22.33 14.43 0.89
CA PHE A 114 -21.67 15.08 -0.21
C PHE A 114 -22.59 16.10 -0.89
N THR A 115 -22.00 17.24 -1.23
CA THR A 115 -22.55 18.19 -2.20
C THR A 115 -21.55 18.38 -3.33
N GLY A 116 -22.05 18.55 -4.56
CA GLY A 116 -21.22 18.71 -5.75
C GLY A 116 -21.66 19.91 -6.59
N GLY A 117 -20.70 20.72 -7.05
CA GLY A 117 -20.91 21.76 -8.07
C GLY A 117 -21.20 21.19 -9.47
N ASP A 118 -21.49 22.06 -10.45
CA ASP A 118 -21.87 21.66 -11.82
C ASP A 118 -20.78 20.87 -12.55
N LYS A 119 -19.49 21.15 -12.28
CA LYS A 119 -18.34 20.43 -12.86
C LYS A 119 -18.34 18.97 -12.39
N ALA A 120 -18.45 18.74 -11.08
CA ALA A 120 -18.53 17.41 -10.49
C ALA A 120 -19.75 16.61 -10.98
N LYS A 121 -20.92 17.26 -11.02
CA LYS A 121 -22.15 16.66 -11.54
C LYS A 121 -21.98 16.22 -13.00
N SER A 122 -21.45 17.10 -13.84
CA SER A 122 -21.21 16.81 -15.27
C SER A 122 -20.19 15.71 -15.47
N PHE A 123 -19.15 15.67 -14.63
CA PHE A 123 -18.15 14.61 -14.62
C PHE A 123 -18.80 13.25 -14.31
N ILE A 124 -19.54 13.13 -13.21
CA ILE A 124 -20.20 11.87 -12.83
C ILE A 124 -21.19 11.43 -13.92
N LYS A 125 -22.01 12.35 -14.43
CA LYS A 125 -22.97 12.07 -15.52
C LYS A 125 -22.29 11.59 -16.81
N SER A 126 -21.02 11.90 -17.04
CA SER A 126 -20.29 11.46 -18.25
C SER A 126 -19.48 10.18 -18.08
N HIS A 127 -19.31 9.69 -16.85
CA HIS A 127 -18.42 8.56 -16.55
C HIS A 127 -19.17 7.45 -15.79
N LYS A 128 -19.58 6.42 -16.52
CA LYS A 128 -20.39 5.30 -15.98
C LYS A 128 -19.73 4.53 -14.84
N ALA A 129 -18.40 4.56 -14.73
CA ALA A 129 -17.66 3.88 -13.66
C ALA A 129 -18.01 4.40 -12.26
N TYR A 130 -18.62 5.58 -12.16
CA TYR A 130 -19.06 6.15 -10.89
C TYR A 130 -20.54 5.89 -10.62
N TRP A 131 -21.31 5.43 -11.61
CA TRP A 131 -22.75 5.28 -11.50
C TRP A 131 -23.15 4.12 -10.61
N THR A 132 -24.16 4.34 -9.78
CA THR A 132 -24.79 3.23 -9.05
C THR A 132 -25.73 2.52 -9.99
N LEU A 133 -25.46 1.23 -10.23
CA LEU A 133 -26.18 0.41 -11.21
C LEU A 133 -26.98 -0.69 -10.51
N ASP A 134 -28.18 -0.96 -11.03
CA ASP A 134 -28.94 -2.17 -10.68
C ASP A 134 -28.39 -3.43 -11.39
N ASP A 135 -29.00 -4.58 -11.10
CA ASP A 135 -28.62 -5.88 -11.71
C ASP A 135 -28.82 -5.90 -13.24
N ASP A 136 -29.63 -4.98 -13.78
CA ASP A 136 -29.90 -4.83 -15.21
C ASP A 136 -28.99 -3.77 -15.88
N GLY A 137 -28.08 -3.16 -15.12
CA GLY A 137 -27.13 -2.15 -15.60
C GLY A 137 -27.72 -0.75 -15.77
N ASN A 138 -28.90 -0.47 -15.23
CA ASN A 138 -29.49 0.85 -15.25
C ASN A 138 -28.98 1.70 -14.08
N ARG A 139 -28.78 3.00 -14.34
CA ARG A 139 -28.42 3.96 -13.30
C ARG A 139 -29.57 4.11 -12.31
N ILE A 140 -29.27 4.04 -11.03
CA ILE A 140 -30.22 4.17 -9.93
C ILE A 140 -29.77 5.26 -8.95
N ASN A 141 -30.73 6.01 -8.41
CA ASN A 141 -30.50 6.85 -7.24
C ASN A 141 -30.68 6.00 -5.98
N ASP A 142 -29.71 6.08 -5.07
CA ASP A 142 -29.67 5.31 -3.83
C ASP A 142 -29.69 6.16 -2.54
N ASP A 143 -30.02 7.45 -2.64
CA ASP A 143 -30.15 8.39 -1.52
C ASP A 143 -31.39 8.14 -0.64
N GLY A 144 -32.36 7.38 -1.16
CA GLY A 144 -33.61 7.04 -0.50
C GLY A 144 -33.66 5.62 0.04
N GLU A 145 -34.76 5.31 0.74
CA GLU A 145 -35.06 3.96 1.24
C GLU A 145 -35.25 2.94 0.10
N ALA A 146 -35.67 3.41 -1.08
CA ALA A 146 -35.86 2.60 -2.28
C ALA A 146 -34.88 3.03 -3.38
N PHE A 147 -34.36 2.05 -4.12
CA PHE A 147 -33.60 2.30 -5.35
C PHE A 147 -34.55 2.69 -6.47
N ILE A 148 -34.29 3.81 -7.14
CA ILE A 148 -35.12 4.32 -8.22
C ILE A 148 -34.24 4.46 -9.46
N THR A 149 -34.63 3.81 -10.56
CA THR A 149 -33.98 4.02 -11.85
C THR A 149 -34.10 5.47 -12.27
N VAL A 150 -32.97 6.08 -12.61
CA VAL A 150 -32.87 7.49 -13.02
C VAL A 150 -32.28 7.61 -14.41
N ASP A 151 -32.59 8.72 -15.07
CA ASP A 151 -31.97 9.03 -16.36
C ASP A 151 -30.49 9.38 -16.20
N ALA A 152 -29.72 9.27 -17.28
CA ALA A 152 -28.28 9.54 -17.27
C ALA A 152 -27.93 10.98 -16.84
N ASN A 153 -28.85 11.94 -17.00
CA ASN A 153 -28.64 13.35 -16.65
C ASN A 153 -29.14 13.71 -15.24
N ALA A 154 -29.74 12.77 -14.50
CA ALA A 154 -30.16 12.98 -13.13
C ALA A 154 -28.97 13.35 -12.21
N ASP A 155 -29.24 14.12 -11.17
CA ASP A 155 -28.20 14.52 -10.22
C ASP A 155 -27.57 13.31 -9.53
N PRO A 156 -26.25 13.34 -9.27
CA PRO A 156 -25.58 12.22 -8.62
C PRO A 156 -26.07 11.98 -7.20
N SER A 157 -26.17 10.70 -6.87
CA SER A 157 -26.44 10.22 -5.52
C SER A 157 -25.18 10.27 -4.64
N GLN A 158 -25.37 10.12 -3.33
CA GLN A 158 -24.31 10.14 -2.32
C GLN A 158 -23.28 9.03 -2.54
N SER A 159 -23.71 7.84 -2.96
CA SER A 159 -22.80 6.74 -3.30
C SER A 159 -21.94 7.08 -4.52
N GLU A 160 -22.50 7.76 -5.52
CA GLU A 160 -21.76 8.15 -6.72
C GLU A 160 -20.70 9.21 -6.39
N TYR A 161 -20.99 10.18 -5.51
CA TYR A 161 -19.97 11.12 -5.00
C TYR A 161 -18.88 10.42 -4.19
N ALA A 162 -19.28 9.54 -3.25
CA ALA A 162 -18.33 8.77 -2.45
C ALA A 162 -17.38 7.91 -3.31
N ARG A 163 -17.89 7.36 -4.43
CA ARG A 163 -17.06 6.62 -5.40
C ARG A 163 -16.06 7.52 -6.12
N VAL A 164 -16.43 8.77 -6.45
CA VAL A 164 -15.48 9.73 -7.02
C VAL A 164 -14.36 10.01 -6.03
N GLU A 165 -14.71 10.37 -4.80
CA GLU A 165 -13.73 10.66 -3.74
C GLU A 165 -12.83 9.46 -3.47
N ALA A 166 -13.40 8.27 -3.28
CA ALA A 166 -12.63 7.06 -3.00
C ALA A 166 -11.66 6.70 -4.14
N LYS A 167 -12.11 6.75 -5.40
CA LYS A 167 -11.24 6.49 -6.57
C LYS A 167 -10.18 7.58 -6.72
N TRP A 168 -10.50 8.84 -6.42
CA TRP A 168 -9.53 9.93 -6.44
C TRP A 168 -8.44 9.75 -5.38
N SER A 169 -8.84 9.52 -4.12
CA SER A 169 -7.92 9.20 -3.03
C SER A 169 -7.04 8.01 -3.40
N THR A 170 -7.63 6.96 -3.97
CA THR A 170 -6.88 5.78 -4.43
C THR A 170 -5.81 6.13 -5.47
N ILE A 171 -6.08 7.07 -6.38
CA ILE A 171 -5.10 7.52 -7.37
C ILE A 171 -3.97 8.28 -6.67
N GLU A 172 -4.30 9.21 -5.77
CA GLU A 172 -3.32 10.00 -5.01
C GLU A 172 -2.44 9.12 -4.12
N ASP A 173 -3.04 8.21 -3.37
CA ASP A 173 -2.34 7.24 -2.52
C ASP A 173 -1.38 6.40 -3.35
N ARG A 174 -1.80 5.94 -4.53
CA ARG A 174 -0.92 5.16 -5.42
C ARG A 174 0.18 5.98 -6.05
N ILE A 175 -0.02 7.28 -6.29
CA ILE A 175 1.06 8.16 -6.73
C ILE A 175 2.12 8.23 -5.63
N ALA A 176 1.69 8.42 -4.37
CA ALA A 176 2.58 8.42 -3.21
C ALA A 176 3.29 7.05 -3.05
N GLU A 177 2.56 5.93 -3.07
CA GLU A 177 3.10 4.56 -2.99
C GLU A 177 4.18 4.31 -4.07
N ASN A 178 3.91 4.70 -5.33
CA ASN A 178 4.84 4.49 -6.44
C ASN A 178 6.10 5.35 -6.31
N LEU A 179 5.96 6.61 -5.89
CA LEU A 179 7.11 7.50 -5.66
C LEU A 179 7.95 7.06 -4.45
N TYR A 180 7.30 6.71 -3.35
CA TYR A 180 7.95 6.18 -2.15
C TYR A 180 8.74 4.90 -2.46
N SER A 181 8.12 3.98 -3.22
CA SER A 181 8.78 2.76 -3.70
C SER A 181 9.97 3.06 -4.62
N ALA A 182 9.82 4.02 -5.54
CA ALA A 182 10.91 4.45 -6.41
C ALA A 182 12.07 5.06 -5.62
N ILE A 183 11.79 5.81 -4.56
CA ILE A 183 12.80 6.40 -3.66
C ILE A 183 13.55 5.30 -2.90
N LYS A 184 12.83 4.39 -2.23
CA LYS A 184 13.43 3.28 -1.46
C LYS A 184 14.26 2.34 -2.32
N GLY A 185 13.87 2.12 -3.57
CA GLY A 185 14.62 1.32 -4.54
C GLY A 185 15.78 2.05 -5.22
N SER A 186 15.95 3.35 -4.98
CA SER A 186 16.88 4.17 -5.74
C SER A 186 18.32 4.12 -5.23
N THR A 187 19.26 4.33 -6.15
CA THR A 187 20.69 4.54 -5.83
C THR A 187 20.98 5.95 -5.29
N TYR A 188 19.96 6.78 -5.08
CA TYR A 188 20.12 8.17 -4.62
C TYR A 188 20.04 8.31 -3.10
N ILE A 189 19.93 7.17 -2.42
CA ILE A 189 20.20 7.03 -0.99
C ILE A 189 21.71 6.79 -0.84
N ASP A 190 22.43 7.80 -0.36
CA ASP A 190 23.83 7.66 0.03
C ASP A 190 23.91 7.71 1.54
N ARG A 191 24.57 6.72 2.16
CA ARG A 191 24.71 6.65 3.63
C ARG A 191 23.38 6.73 4.39
N ASN A 192 22.33 6.12 3.82
CA ASN A 192 20.95 6.13 4.33
C ASN A 192 20.28 7.51 4.34
N ILE A 193 20.84 8.49 3.63
CA ILE A 193 20.25 9.81 3.42
C ILE A 193 19.73 9.87 1.98
N PHE A 194 18.44 10.11 1.83
CA PHE A 194 17.82 10.37 0.55
C PHE A 194 18.10 11.82 0.12
N SER A 195 18.45 12.01 -1.16
CA SER A 195 18.59 13.33 -1.78
C SER A 195 17.60 13.50 -2.92
N GLU A 196 16.55 14.30 -2.68
CA GLU A 196 15.52 14.57 -3.68
C GLU A 196 16.12 15.18 -4.97
N LYS A 197 17.10 16.06 -4.83
CA LYS A 197 17.81 16.66 -5.96
C LYS A 197 18.47 15.62 -6.88
N LYS A 198 19.16 14.63 -6.29
CA LYS A 198 19.81 13.57 -7.07
C LYS A 198 18.77 12.67 -7.73
N PHE A 199 17.67 12.38 -7.03
CA PHE A 199 16.56 11.60 -7.55
C PHE A 199 15.88 12.27 -8.75
N LEU A 200 15.47 13.54 -8.62
CA LEU A 200 14.85 14.30 -9.71
C LEU A 200 15.73 14.41 -10.95
N ARG A 201 17.05 14.61 -10.79
CA ARG A 201 18.02 14.58 -11.90
C ARG A 201 18.07 13.21 -12.57
N GLY A 202 18.06 12.15 -11.77
CA GLY A 202 18.02 10.77 -12.24
C GLY A 202 16.79 10.47 -13.09
N LEU A 203 15.62 10.84 -12.58
CA LEU A 203 14.36 10.66 -13.30
C LEU A 203 14.33 11.50 -14.59
N THR A 204 14.79 12.75 -14.52
CA THR A 204 14.90 13.66 -15.69
C THR A 204 15.78 13.06 -16.78
N ALA A 205 16.93 12.51 -16.42
CA ALA A 205 17.84 11.86 -17.36
C ALA A 205 17.25 10.58 -17.97
N ALA A 206 16.40 9.85 -17.24
CA ALA A 206 15.72 8.65 -17.73
C ALA A 206 14.53 8.97 -18.66
N MET A 207 14.01 10.20 -18.62
CA MET A 207 12.97 10.64 -19.53
C MET A 207 13.61 11.17 -20.82
N GLU A 208 13.57 10.36 -21.89
CA GLU A 208 14.21 10.60 -23.20
C GLU A 208 13.92 11.96 -23.88
N ASN A 209 13.04 12.78 -23.32
CA ASN A 209 12.58 14.06 -23.88
C ASN A 209 13.18 15.31 -23.22
N VAL A 210 14.04 15.19 -22.19
CA VAL A 210 14.65 16.37 -21.56
C VAL A 210 16.03 16.62 -22.17
N GLN A 211 16.15 17.72 -22.94
CA GLN A 211 17.35 18.07 -23.71
C GLN A 211 18.60 18.29 -22.84
N ASP A 212 18.44 18.68 -21.58
CA ASP A 212 19.52 18.79 -20.59
C ASP A 212 18.95 18.61 -19.16
N PRO A 213 19.22 17.48 -18.49
CA PRO A 213 18.74 17.23 -17.13
C PRO A 213 19.28 18.22 -16.08
N ASP A 214 20.43 18.84 -16.34
CA ASP A 214 21.01 19.85 -15.45
C ASP A 214 20.42 21.25 -15.70
N ALA A 215 19.71 21.45 -16.80
CA ALA A 215 18.98 22.69 -17.10
C ALA A 215 17.60 22.78 -16.42
N VAL A 216 17.10 21.68 -15.83
CA VAL A 216 15.90 21.72 -15.00
C VAL A 216 16.26 22.42 -13.68
N GLY A 217 15.92 23.71 -13.62
CA GLY A 217 16.10 24.52 -12.42
C GLY A 217 15.09 24.13 -11.35
N PHE A 218 15.55 23.38 -10.35
CA PHE A 218 14.79 23.18 -9.11
C PHE A 218 15.06 24.38 -8.20
N ALA A 219 14.02 25.17 -7.89
CA ALA A 219 14.08 26.25 -6.92
C ALA A 219 13.83 25.71 -5.50
N GLY A 220 14.39 26.37 -4.48
CA GLY A 220 14.16 26.00 -3.08
C GLY A 220 15.12 24.94 -2.50
N ASP A 221 14.97 24.70 -1.20
CA ASP A 221 15.74 23.72 -0.44
C ASP A 221 15.05 22.35 -0.54
N LEU A 222 15.39 21.59 -1.60
CA LEU A 222 14.90 20.21 -1.79
C LEU A 222 15.27 19.31 -0.61
N TYR A 223 14.45 18.29 -0.35
CA TYR A 223 14.62 17.45 0.83
C TYR A 223 15.92 16.62 0.80
N GLU A 224 16.62 16.63 1.93
CA GLU A 224 17.78 15.79 2.23
C GLU A 224 17.66 15.24 3.65
N GLY A 225 17.42 13.93 3.78
CA GLY A 225 17.12 13.33 5.09
C GLY A 225 16.85 11.83 5.05
N ILE A 226 16.56 11.28 6.23
CA ILE A 226 16.20 9.87 6.41
C ILE A 226 14.69 9.76 6.24
N ILE A 227 14.26 8.87 5.35
CA ILE A 227 12.86 8.50 5.19
C ILE A 227 12.65 7.21 5.98
N ASP A 228 12.37 7.36 7.28
CA ASP A 228 12.12 6.24 8.18
C ASP A 228 10.68 5.68 8.02
N PRO A 229 10.38 4.49 8.58
CA PRO A 229 9.06 3.88 8.50
C PRO A 229 8.00 4.48 9.43
N GLN A 230 8.34 5.48 10.25
CA GLN A 230 7.36 6.18 11.09
C GLN A 230 6.52 7.13 10.22
N TYR A 231 7.13 7.71 9.19
CA TYR A 231 6.42 8.49 8.18
C TYR A 231 5.55 7.60 7.30
N GLU A 232 4.27 7.96 7.21
CA GLU A 232 3.37 7.37 6.23
C GLU A 232 3.76 7.81 4.80
N GLU A 233 3.42 7.00 3.81
CA GLU A 233 3.84 7.22 2.42
C GLU A 233 3.28 8.54 1.86
N ASP A 234 2.05 8.89 2.24
CA ASP A 234 1.42 10.17 1.92
C ASP A 234 2.13 11.34 2.60
N GLN A 235 2.64 11.17 3.83
CA GLN A 235 3.42 12.19 4.52
C GLN A 235 4.72 12.50 3.78
N VAL A 236 5.42 11.45 3.32
CA VAL A 236 6.62 11.62 2.46
C VAL A 236 6.31 12.45 1.24
N PHE A 237 5.24 12.12 0.53
CA PHE A 237 4.90 12.81 -0.70
C PHE A 237 4.34 14.23 -0.48
N ASN A 238 3.48 14.42 0.54
CA ASN A 238 2.79 15.69 0.76
C ASN A 238 3.58 16.70 1.59
N HIS A 239 4.51 16.25 2.44
CA HIS A 239 5.21 17.12 3.39
C HIS A 239 6.70 17.24 3.15
N PHE A 240 7.32 16.24 2.51
CA PHE A 240 8.78 16.23 2.31
C PHE A 240 9.17 16.45 0.86
N LEU A 241 8.43 15.88 -0.10
CA LEU A 241 8.74 16.01 -1.52
C LEU A 241 8.08 17.24 -2.14
N HIS A 242 8.78 17.83 -3.10
CA HIS A 242 8.31 18.97 -3.87
C HIS A 242 7.53 18.46 -5.09
N ARG A 243 6.25 18.14 -4.86
CA ARG A 243 5.33 17.52 -5.82
C ARG A 243 5.31 18.21 -7.19
N GLU A 244 5.37 19.53 -7.22
CA GLU A 244 5.35 20.36 -8.42
C GLU A 244 6.43 19.98 -9.43
N TYR A 245 7.58 19.46 -8.97
CA TYR A 245 8.64 19.02 -9.88
C TYR A 245 8.32 17.73 -10.60
N TYR A 246 7.56 16.83 -9.98
CA TYR A 246 7.17 15.54 -10.57
C TYR A 246 6.04 15.67 -11.60
N GLN A 247 5.34 16.80 -11.59
CA GLN A 247 4.18 17.08 -12.44
C GLN A 247 4.35 18.31 -13.34
N SER A 248 5.55 18.91 -13.38
CA SER A 248 5.80 20.11 -14.17
C SER A 248 5.51 19.92 -15.65
N GLU A 249 5.13 21.01 -16.34
CA GLU A 249 4.79 21.03 -17.77
C GLU A 249 5.89 20.47 -18.69
N THR A 250 7.14 20.47 -18.21
CA THR A 250 8.30 19.97 -18.97
C THR A 250 8.56 18.48 -18.69
N PHE A 251 8.31 18.03 -17.46
CA PHE A 251 8.72 16.70 -16.98
C PHE A 251 7.57 15.69 -17.03
N HIS A 252 6.36 16.04 -16.55
CA HIS A 252 5.16 15.18 -16.58
C HIS A 252 5.41 13.71 -16.16
N TYR A 253 6.23 13.47 -15.13
CA TYR A 253 6.64 12.12 -14.75
C TYR A 253 5.47 11.32 -14.18
N VAL A 254 4.67 11.93 -13.32
CA VAL A 254 3.45 11.30 -12.78
C VAL A 254 2.55 10.88 -13.94
N GLU A 255 2.24 11.79 -14.85
CA GLU A 255 1.31 11.55 -15.95
C GLU A 255 1.82 10.54 -16.97
N LYS A 256 3.14 10.52 -17.26
CA LYS A 256 3.71 9.65 -18.29
C LYS A 256 4.17 8.28 -17.77
N LYS A 257 4.51 8.15 -16.49
CA LYS A 257 5.09 6.91 -15.94
C LYS A 257 4.22 6.24 -14.87
N ILE A 258 3.51 7.03 -14.05
CA ILE A 258 2.74 6.48 -12.91
C ILE A 258 1.27 6.29 -13.28
N ILE A 259 0.60 7.32 -13.82
CA ILE A 259 -0.84 7.28 -14.12
C ILE A 259 -1.23 6.12 -15.05
N PRO A 260 -0.50 5.79 -16.14
CA PRO A 260 -0.88 4.67 -17.00
C PRO A 260 -0.88 3.31 -16.28
N THR A 261 -0.03 3.15 -15.27
CA THR A 261 0.02 1.95 -14.42
C THR A 261 -1.17 1.92 -13.46
N ILE A 262 -1.45 3.04 -12.78
CA ILE A 262 -2.61 3.17 -11.88
C ILE A 262 -3.91 2.91 -12.63
N TYR A 263 -4.06 3.48 -13.83
CA TYR A 263 -5.26 3.33 -14.66
C TYR A 263 -5.51 1.88 -15.07
N ARG A 264 -4.46 1.13 -15.40
CA ARG A 264 -4.55 -0.31 -15.64
C ARG A 264 -5.03 -1.08 -14.41
N GLN A 265 -4.51 -0.74 -13.23
CA GLN A 265 -4.97 -1.36 -11.98
C GLN A 265 -6.45 -1.02 -11.70
N LEU A 266 -6.86 0.24 -11.92
CA LEU A 266 -8.26 0.65 -11.78
C LEU A 266 -9.18 -0.08 -12.75
N LEU A 267 -8.73 -0.41 -13.97
CA LEU A 267 -9.49 -1.28 -14.87
C LEU A 267 -9.66 -2.68 -14.27
N ASN A 268 -8.60 -3.28 -13.71
CA ASN A 268 -8.71 -4.59 -13.04
C ASN A 268 -9.73 -4.56 -11.90
N GLU A 269 -9.72 -3.50 -11.10
CA GLU A 269 -10.70 -3.27 -10.04
C GLU A 269 -12.11 -3.11 -10.59
N GLN A 270 -12.28 -2.29 -11.63
CA GLN A 270 -13.58 -2.08 -12.26
C GLN A 270 -14.17 -3.38 -12.82
N TYR A 271 -13.33 -4.23 -13.44
CA TYR A 271 -13.73 -5.56 -13.87
C TYR A 271 -14.20 -6.45 -12.70
N LEU A 272 -13.51 -6.40 -11.56
CA LEU A 272 -13.93 -7.14 -10.36
C LEU A 272 -15.28 -6.66 -9.83
N LEU A 273 -15.51 -5.34 -9.83
CA LEU A 273 -16.76 -4.72 -9.36
C LEU A 273 -17.94 -5.07 -10.27
N ASP A 274 -17.74 -5.01 -11.59
CA ASP A 274 -18.80 -5.14 -12.58
C ASP A 274 -19.11 -6.60 -12.90
N GLU A 275 -18.08 -7.41 -13.16
CA GLU A 275 -18.25 -8.75 -13.76
C GLU A 275 -18.16 -9.88 -12.73
N THR A 276 -17.37 -9.69 -11.67
CA THR A 276 -17.04 -10.78 -10.74
C THR A 276 -17.22 -10.42 -9.26
N TYR A 277 -18.15 -9.52 -8.95
CA TYR A 277 -18.39 -8.98 -7.59
C TYR A 277 -18.43 -10.04 -6.47
N ASN A 278 -19.06 -11.20 -6.75
CA ASN A 278 -19.18 -12.29 -5.78
C ASN A 278 -17.83 -12.88 -5.33
N THR A 279 -16.77 -12.75 -6.15
CA THR A 279 -15.41 -13.19 -5.82
C THR A 279 -14.81 -12.37 -4.68
N LEU A 280 -15.16 -11.08 -4.59
CA LEU A 280 -14.70 -10.20 -3.52
C LEU A 280 -15.10 -10.73 -2.14
N GLY A 281 -16.34 -11.20 -1.99
CA GLY A 281 -16.81 -11.85 -0.76
C GLY A 281 -16.13 -13.18 -0.42
N ARG A 282 -15.57 -13.86 -1.42
CA ARG A 282 -14.88 -15.16 -1.27
C ARG A 282 -13.35 -15.02 -1.18
N SER A 283 -12.84 -13.80 -1.25
CA SER A 283 -11.40 -13.49 -1.13
C SER A 283 -10.86 -13.67 0.30
N TYR A 284 -11.76 -13.72 1.30
CA TYR A 284 -11.43 -13.69 2.72
C TYR A 284 -10.62 -12.45 3.13
N ALA A 285 -10.87 -11.30 2.51
CA ALA A 285 -10.14 -10.07 2.81
C ALA A 285 -10.21 -9.67 4.29
N ARG A 286 -9.08 -9.20 4.82
CA ARG A 286 -8.90 -8.73 6.21
C ARG A 286 -8.18 -7.38 6.18
N LYS A 287 -8.66 -6.42 6.96
CA LYS A 287 -7.89 -5.22 7.31
C LYS A 287 -7.23 -5.45 8.66
N VAL A 288 -5.91 -5.38 8.74
CA VAL A 288 -5.16 -5.73 9.95
C VAL A 288 -4.06 -4.73 10.25
N ASN A 289 -3.73 -4.61 11.53
CA ASN A 289 -2.49 -4.03 12.03
C ASN A 289 -1.71 -5.16 12.74
N ILE A 290 -0.44 -5.31 12.44
CA ILE A 290 0.42 -6.36 12.97
C ILE A 290 1.68 -5.71 13.51
N ILE A 291 2.13 -6.14 14.69
CA ILE A 291 3.49 -5.93 15.16
C ILE A 291 4.18 -7.30 15.24
N LYS A 292 5.43 -7.38 14.76
CA LYS A 292 6.30 -8.57 14.85
C LYS A 292 7.62 -8.20 15.51
N ILE A 293 8.01 -8.87 16.60
CA ILE A 293 9.28 -8.58 17.30
C ILE A 293 10.02 -9.91 17.54
N ALA A 294 11.20 -10.04 16.93
CA ALA A 294 12.06 -11.21 17.12
C ALA A 294 12.79 -11.16 18.47
N ASP A 295 13.23 -12.30 18.97
CA ASP A 295 14.07 -12.38 20.17
C ASP A 295 15.39 -11.62 19.94
N ASN A 296 15.73 -10.72 20.85
CA ASN A 296 17.06 -10.12 20.90
C ASN A 296 18.08 -11.21 21.28
N LYS A 297 19.11 -11.42 20.46
CA LYS A 297 20.09 -12.51 20.66
C LYS A 297 20.92 -12.35 21.95
N ASN A 298 21.27 -11.13 22.31
CA ASN A 298 22.07 -10.83 23.50
C ASN A 298 21.18 -10.74 24.75
N TYR A 299 19.93 -10.36 24.56
CA TYR A 299 18.93 -10.18 25.61
C TYR A 299 17.60 -10.90 25.29
N PRO A 300 17.54 -12.25 25.28
CA PRO A 300 16.37 -12.98 24.80
C PRO A 300 15.05 -12.69 25.52
N LYS A 301 15.11 -12.16 26.75
CA LYS A 301 13.91 -11.77 27.51
C LYS A 301 13.37 -10.38 27.16
N ALA A 302 14.14 -9.53 26.46
CA ALA A 302 13.74 -8.16 26.15
C ALA A 302 12.46 -8.13 25.31
N SER A 303 12.42 -8.94 24.24
CA SER A 303 11.27 -9.06 23.34
C SER A 303 10.02 -9.61 24.06
N ASP A 304 10.19 -10.62 24.93
CA ASP A 304 9.10 -11.19 25.74
C ASP A 304 8.48 -10.13 26.67
N TYR A 305 9.30 -9.39 27.41
CA TYR A 305 8.85 -8.34 28.31
C TYR A 305 8.15 -7.20 27.55
N LEU A 306 8.73 -6.77 26.43
CA LEU A 306 8.17 -5.72 25.59
C LEU A 306 6.79 -6.10 25.06
N MET A 307 6.66 -7.30 24.51
CA MET A 307 5.39 -7.76 23.94
C MET A 307 4.34 -8.07 25.01
N LYS A 308 4.73 -8.54 26.19
CA LYS A 308 3.81 -8.67 27.34
C LYS A 308 3.37 -7.32 27.89
N GLN A 309 4.24 -6.31 27.87
CA GLN A 309 3.88 -4.95 28.26
C GLN A 309 2.86 -4.36 27.27
N LEU A 310 3.02 -4.60 25.95
CA LEU A 310 2.01 -4.23 24.95
C LEU A 310 0.66 -4.90 25.24
N VAL A 311 0.66 -6.20 25.52
CA VAL A 311 -0.56 -6.95 25.84
C VAL A 311 -1.20 -6.45 27.14
N LYS A 312 -0.41 -6.06 28.13
CA LYS A 312 -0.89 -5.45 29.38
C LYS A 312 -1.58 -4.10 29.10
N GLU A 313 -1.03 -3.29 28.21
CA GLU A 313 -1.61 -2.01 27.78
C GLU A 313 -2.90 -2.20 26.97
N ILE A 314 -2.93 -3.16 26.04
CA ILE A 314 -4.15 -3.56 25.32
C ILE A 314 -5.26 -3.96 26.30
N ASN A 315 -4.91 -4.75 27.33
CA ASN A 315 -5.85 -5.21 28.35
C ASN A 315 -6.05 -4.21 29.51
N ALA A 316 -5.51 -2.98 29.41
CA ALA A 316 -5.72 -1.97 30.42
C ALA A 316 -7.21 -1.62 30.55
N GLU A 317 -7.61 -1.17 31.74
CA GLU A 317 -8.97 -0.70 31.97
C GLU A 317 -9.29 0.47 31.03
N PRO A 318 -10.48 0.51 30.41
CA PRO A 318 -10.87 1.63 29.57
C PRO A 318 -11.08 2.90 30.39
N ASP A 319 -10.49 4.01 29.93
CA ASP A 319 -10.64 5.32 30.58
C ASP A 319 -11.95 6.03 30.18
N ALA A 320 -12.59 5.57 29.11
CA ALA A 320 -13.84 6.11 28.59
C ALA A 320 -15.07 5.66 29.39
N ALA A 321 -16.16 6.42 29.31
CA ALA A 321 -17.44 6.00 29.88
C ALA A 321 -18.07 4.82 29.10
N THR A 322 -17.80 4.74 27.79
CA THR A 322 -18.30 3.72 26.86
C THR A 322 -17.14 3.16 26.02
N ILE A 323 -17.22 1.87 25.65
CA ILE A 323 -16.17 1.18 24.87
C ILE A 323 -16.28 1.45 23.36
N ALA A 324 -17.45 1.89 22.89
CA ALA A 324 -17.72 2.07 21.46
C ALA A 324 -16.76 3.08 20.78
N ASP A 325 -16.13 3.97 21.54
CA ASP A 325 -15.24 5.06 21.08
C ASP A 325 -13.82 4.99 21.69
N SER A 326 -13.36 3.86 22.21
CA SER A 326 -11.98 3.80 22.71
C SER A 326 -10.97 3.84 21.54
N THR A 327 -10.31 4.99 21.38
CA THR A 327 -9.18 5.20 20.44
C THR A 327 -7.84 4.81 21.05
N LYS A 328 -7.82 4.22 22.26
CA LYS A 328 -6.62 4.09 23.09
C LYS A 328 -5.49 3.27 22.44
N ILE A 329 -5.84 2.29 21.60
CA ILE A 329 -4.86 1.44 20.93
C ILE A 329 -5.16 1.40 19.43
N ASP A 330 -4.23 1.93 18.66
CA ASP A 330 -4.21 1.93 17.20
C ASP A 330 -2.82 1.53 16.69
N LEU A 331 -2.57 1.79 15.40
CA LEU A 331 -1.29 1.47 14.76
C LEU A 331 -0.12 2.25 15.38
N ASP A 332 -0.35 3.46 15.91
CA ASP A 332 0.73 4.30 16.45
C ASP A 332 1.30 3.69 17.73
N VAL A 333 0.46 3.09 18.57
CA VAL A 333 0.95 2.29 19.71
C VAL A 333 1.84 1.14 19.26
N PHE A 334 1.50 0.46 18.15
CA PHE A 334 2.37 -0.61 17.62
C PHE A 334 3.71 -0.04 17.11
N LYS A 335 3.69 1.14 16.49
CA LYS A 335 4.91 1.84 16.05
C LYS A 335 5.77 2.28 17.24
N ASP A 336 5.18 2.76 18.33
CA ASP A 336 5.91 3.14 19.55
C ASP A 336 6.66 1.95 20.15
N TYR A 337 6.01 0.79 20.25
CA TYR A 337 6.67 -0.42 20.74
C TYR A 337 7.78 -0.91 19.78
N ALA A 338 7.58 -0.76 18.46
CA ALA A 338 8.64 -1.02 17.49
C ALA A 338 9.84 -0.08 17.68
N SER A 339 9.59 1.22 17.87
CA SER A 339 10.61 2.24 18.16
C SER A 339 11.36 1.95 19.45
N ILE A 340 10.67 1.53 20.52
CA ILE A 340 11.30 1.08 21.77
C ILE A 340 12.22 -0.13 21.55
N TYR A 341 11.80 -1.11 20.74
CA TYR A 341 12.63 -2.28 20.42
C TYR A 341 13.91 -1.89 19.65
N ILE A 342 13.78 -0.96 18.71
CA ILE A 342 14.90 -0.40 17.95
C ILE A 342 15.85 0.34 18.89
N GLY A 343 15.32 1.24 19.73
CA GLY A 343 16.06 1.98 20.76
C GLY A 343 16.92 3.14 20.26
N ALA A 344 16.95 3.40 18.96
CA ALA A 344 17.61 4.56 18.36
C ALA A 344 16.67 5.77 18.39
N ASN A 345 17.18 6.93 18.81
CA ASN A 345 16.44 8.21 18.89
C ASN A 345 15.09 8.12 19.63
N LEU A 346 15.07 7.44 20.78
CA LEU A 346 13.88 7.40 21.62
C LEU A 346 13.46 8.80 22.04
N THR A 347 12.15 9.04 22.10
CA THR A 347 11.61 10.27 22.67
C THR A 347 11.71 10.21 24.20
N ALA A 348 11.71 11.37 24.86
CA ALA A 348 11.70 11.44 26.33
C ALA A 348 10.52 10.66 26.94
N GLU A 349 9.36 10.65 26.27
CA GLU A 349 8.18 9.90 26.70
C GLU A 349 8.41 8.38 26.61
N GLN A 350 9.07 7.90 25.57
CA GLN A 350 9.42 6.49 25.42
C GLN A 350 10.48 6.05 26.45
N GLU A 351 11.48 6.89 26.72
CA GLU A 351 12.47 6.64 27.78
C GLU A 351 11.81 6.59 29.17
N ASP A 352 10.92 7.54 29.46
CA ASP A 352 10.14 7.56 30.70
C ASP A 352 9.23 6.32 30.81
N PHE A 353 8.61 5.90 29.70
CA PHE A 353 7.79 4.70 29.66
C PHE A 353 8.61 3.44 30.00
N ILE A 354 9.81 3.28 29.43
CA ILE A 354 10.70 2.15 29.76
C ILE A 354 11.04 2.15 31.25
N ASN A 355 11.42 3.31 31.79
CA ASN A 355 11.86 3.47 33.17
C ASN A 355 10.73 3.33 34.21
N ASN A 356 9.49 3.60 33.83
CA ASN A 356 8.32 3.53 34.72
C ASN A 356 7.51 2.23 34.62
N THR A 357 7.88 1.32 33.70
CA THR A 357 7.22 0.02 33.53
C THR A 357 8.11 -1.14 33.98
N ASP A 358 7.63 -2.37 33.78
CA ASP A 358 8.42 -3.60 34.03
C ASP A 358 9.57 -3.76 33.01
N LEU A 359 9.61 -2.92 31.97
CA LEU A 359 10.64 -2.94 30.93
C LEU A 359 12.03 -2.62 31.48
N LYS A 360 12.17 -1.74 32.48
CA LYS A 360 13.46 -1.44 33.14
C LYS A 360 14.19 -2.66 33.70
N GLU A 361 13.50 -3.79 33.88
CA GLU A 361 14.14 -5.04 34.33
C GLU A 361 15.07 -5.62 33.26
N VAL A 362 14.75 -5.43 31.99
CA VAL A 362 15.48 -5.99 30.83
C VAL A 362 16.13 -4.90 29.98
N PHE A 363 15.53 -3.71 29.92
CA PHE A 363 16.06 -2.53 29.25
C PHE A 363 16.82 -1.66 30.27
N LYS A 364 18.15 -1.85 30.40
CA LYS A 364 18.94 -1.07 31.36
C LYS A 364 19.40 0.23 30.77
N ASP A 365 19.10 1.31 31.45
CA ASP A 365 19.53 2.66 31.10
C ASP A 365 21.05 2.84 31.34
N HIS A 366 21.76 3.26 30.29
CA HIS A 366 23.18 3.64 30.32
C HIS A 366 23.40 5.16 30.06
N GLY A 367 22.34 5.96 30.08
CA GLY A 367 22.31 7.41 29.88
C GLY A 367 22.26 7.85 28.43
N THR A 368 22.78 7.05 27.50
CA THR A 368 22.74 7.35 26.05
C THR A 368 22.12 6.23 25.21
N TYR A 369 21.82 5.09 25.81
CA TYR A 369 21.17 3.95 25.19
C TYR A 369 20.59 3.02 26.27
N PHE A 370 19.69 2.13 25.87
CA PHE A 370 19.16 1.06 26.70
C PHE A 370 19.66 -0.29 26.21
N THR A 371 20.22 -1.12 27.10
CA THR A 371 20.51 -2.52 26.74
C THR A 371 19.22 -3.27 26.42
N GLY A 372 19.30 -4.41 25.74
CA GLY A 372 18.10 -5.14 25.31
C GLY A 372 17.37 -4.57 24.09
N THR A 373 17.68 -3.34 23.68
CA THR A 373 17.31 -2.78 22.37
C THR A 373 18.35 -3.16 21.31
N GLU A 374 17.98 -3.09 20.03
CA GLU A 374 18.94 -3.28 18.95
C GLU A 374 20.03 -2.20 18.91
N TYR A 375 19.67 -0.95 19.22
CA TYR A 375 20.64 0.15 19.36
C TYR A 375 21.56 -0.07 20.56
N GLY A 376 21.07 -0.65 21.66
CA GLY A 376 21.89 -1.05 22.79
C GLY A 376 22.94 -2.09 22.41
N ASP A 377 22.57 -3.10 21.61
CA ASP A 377 23.52 -4.08 21.08
C ASP A 377 24.58 -3.42 20.17
N LEU A 378 24.18 -2.44 19.36
CA LEU A 378 25.08 -1.66 18.53
C LEU A 378 26.06 -0.85 19.37
N MET A 379 25.58 -0.17 20.42
CA MET A 379 26.39 0.64 21.33
C MET A 379 27.34 -0.21 22.16
N GLU A 380 26.92 -1.39 22.63
CA GLU A 380 27.80 -2.33 23.31
C GLU A 380 28.93 -2.83 22.41
N GLN A 381 28.66 -3.04 21.12
CA GLN A 381 29.70 -3.37 20.14
C GLN A 381 30.64 -2.19 19.89
N TYR A 382 30.08 -0.98 19.72
CA TYR A 382 30.87 0.23 19.51
C TYR A 382 31.80 0.54 20.69
N ASN A 383 31.31 0.37 21.92
CA ASN A 383 32.08 0.59 23.15
C ASN A 383 33.26 -0.39 23.32
N LYS A 384 33.30 -1.52 22.60
CA LYS A 384 34.47 -2.44 22.59
C LYS A 384 35.66 -1.89 21.82
N ILE A 385 35.46 -0.92 20.92
CA ILE A 385 36.52 -0.35 20.07
C ILE A 385 37.55 0.41 20.93
N TYR A 386 37.14 0.97 22.07
CA TYR A 386 38.04 1.67 22.99
C TYR A 386 37.73 1.37 24.45
N VAL A 387 38.57 0.57 25.11
CA VAL A 387 38.57 0.43 26.56
C VAL A 387 39.68 1.32 27.14
N ALA A 388 39.28 2.39 27.84
CA ALA A 388 40.23 3.21 28.58
C ALA A 388 40.98 2.34 29.61
N PRO A 389 42.32 2.48 29.74
CA PRO A 389 43.06 1.73 30.74
C PRO A 389 42.56 2.09 32.15
N LEU A 390 41.99 1.10 32.85
CA LEU A 390 41.45 1.26 34.21
C LEU A 390 42.56 1.52 35.26
N LEU A 391 43.82 1.29 34.92
CA LEU A 391 44.97 1.42 35.83
C LEU A 391 46.17 2.09 35.17
N PRO A 392 46.91 2.94 35.91
CA PRO A 392 48.20 3.46 35.46
C PRO A 392 49.14 2.31 35.10
N GLY A 393 49.58 2.23 33.85
CA GLY A 393 50.46 1.16 33.34
C GLY A 393 49.76 0.03 32.57
N SER A 394 48.44 0.10 32.38
CA SER A 394 47.72 -0.81 31.46
C SER A 394 47.64 -0.20 30.05
N HIS A 395 47.74 -1.04 29.02
CA HIS A 395 47.57 -0.63 27.62
C HIS A 395 46.07 -0.62 27.28
N ALA A 396 45.63 0.39 26.51
CA ALA A 396 44.30 0.37 25.91
C ALA A 396 44.14 -0.89 25.05
N THR A 397 43.06 -1.63 25.25
CA THR A 397 42.72 -2.77 24.39
C THR A 397 41.84 -2.28 23.26
N PHE A 398 42.29 -2.49 22.02
CA PHE A 398 41.56 -2.19 20.80
C PHE A 398 40.98 -3.49 20.24
N ASP A 399 39.66 -3.60 20.21
CA ASP A 399 39.01 -4.67 19.45
C ASP A 399 38.99 -4.28 17.97
N THR A 400 40.05 -4.66 17.26
CA THR A 400 40.23 -4.40 15.83
C THR A 400 39.17 -5.10 14.97
N SER A 401 38.55 -6.18 15.48
CA SER A 401 37.46 -6.85 14.78
C SER A 401 36.19 -6.02 14.87
N ALA A 402 35.83 -5.53 16.07
CA ALA A 402 34.73 -4.58 16.25
C ALA A 402 34.96 -3.32 15.39
N GLU A 403 36.14 -2.71 15.46
CA GLU A 403 36.48 -1.51 14.69
C GLU A 403 36.31 -1.70 13.18
N SER A 404 36.69 -2.88 12.64
CA SER A 404 36.51 -3.18 11.22
C SER A 404 35.04 -3.17 10.77
N THR A 405 34.11 -3.55 11.66
CA THR A 405 32.67 -3.55 11.36
C THR A 405 32.06 -2.16 11.26
N PHE A 406 32.69 -1.16 11.89
CA PHE A 406 32.26 0.26 11.88
C PHE A 406 33.10 1.14 10.96
N THR A 407 34.14 0.62 10.31
CA THR A 407 34.98 1.43 9.41
C THR A 407 34.91 0.96 7.96
N ASP A 408 34.24 -0.18 7.71
CA ASP A 408 34.23 -0.88 6.41
C ASP A 408 35.66 -0.99 5.85
N SER A 409 36.54 -1.58 6.66
CA SER A 409 37.97 -1.69 6.36
C SER A 409 38.68 -0.34 6.11
N ASN A 410 38.45 0.65 6.98
CA ASN A 410 39.00 2.02 6.91
C ASN A 410 38.48 2.89 5.75
N LYS A 411 37.32 2.57 5.17
CA LYS A 411 36.64 3.43 4.19
C LYS A 411 36.14 4.73 4.83
N TYR A 412 35.76 4.70 6.11
CA TYR A 412 35.31 5.85 6.89
C TYR A 412 35.67 5.70 8.38
N THR A 413 35.51 6.76 9.17
CA THR A 413 35.78 6.72 10.62
C THR A 413 34.71 5.90 11.34
N LYS A 414 35.06 5.37 12.52
CA LYS A 414 34.11 4.60 13.35
C LYS A 414 32.87 5.40 13.73
N GLU A 415 32.99 6.72 13.92
CA GLU A 415 31.86 7.60 14.22
C GLU A 415 30.89 7.68 13.03
N THR A 416 31.42 7.80 11.80
CA THR A 416 30.61 7.72 10.58
C THR A 416 29.95 6.36 10.43
N GLY A 417 30.65 5.27 10.79
CA GLY A 417 30.04 3.94 10.76
C GLY A 417 28.97 3.71 11.81
N LEU A 418 29.13 4.29 13.00
CA LEU A 418 28.09 4.28 14.02
C LEU A 418 26.85 4.99 13.50
N GLU A 419 27.01 6.22 12.99
CA GLU A 419 25.93 6.99 12.37
C GLU A 419 25.22 6.21 11.26
N LEU A 420 25.98 5.59 10.35
CA LEU A 420 25.42 4.73 9.30
C LEU A 420 24.56 3.60 9.85
N LYS A 421 25.08 2.85 10.83
CA LYS A 421 24.38 1.72 11.44
C LYS A 421 23.18 2.15 12.27
N THR A 422 23.23 3.31 12.93
CA THR A 422 22.07 3.89 13.62
C THR A 422 20.95 4.16 12.62
N ARG A 423 21.26 4.75 11.47
CA ARG A 423 20.28 4.96 10.39
C ARG A 423 19.74 3.64 9.83
N GLU A 424 20.59 2.61 9.69
CA GLU A 424 20.12 1.27 9.27
C GLU A 424 19.09 0.69 10.24
N LEU A 425 19.22 0.97 11.54
CA LEU A 425 18.25 0.56 12.55
C LEU A 425 16.95 1.38 12.45
N GLU A 426 17.04 2.70 12.27
CA GLU A 426 15.88 3.60 12.10
C GLU A 426 15.04 3.24 10.88
N LEU A 427 15.64 2.68 9.83
CA LEU A 427 14.94 2.23 8.62
C LEU A 427 14.16 0.91 8.80
N LYS A 428 14.31 0.21 9.92
CA LYS A 428 13.61 -1.06 10.16
C LYS A 428 12.15 -0.84 10.50
N ASN A 429 11.26 -1.61 9.86
CA ASN A 429 9.84 -1.62 10.18
C ASN A 429 9.43 -2.97 10.78
N TYR A 430 8.84 -2.91 11.98
CA TYR A 430 8.30 -4.08 12.69
C TYR A 430 6.77 -4.13 12.68
N THR A 431 6.12 -3.18 12.02
CA THR A 431 4.66 -3.16 11.86
C THR A 431 4.25 -3.49 10.42
N THR A 432 3.00 -3.92 10.25
CA THR A 432 2.38 -4.16 8.95
C THR A 432 0.90 -3.79 9.07
N SER A 433 0.42 -2.92 8.18
CA SER A 433 -0.96 -2.43 8.17
C SER A 433 -1.58 -2.58 6.78
N GLY A 434 -2.91 -2.65 6.72
CA GLY A 434 -3.67 -2.58 5.47
C GLY A 434 -4.60 -3.76 5.21
N TRP A 435 -5.13 -3.81 3.99
CA TRP A 435 -5.98 -4.89 3.51
C TRP A 435 -5.17 -6.01 2.88
N PHE A 436 -5.51 -7.25 3.22
CA PHE A 436 -4.85 -8.45 2.70
C PHE A 436 -5.85 -9.56 2.41
N VAL A 437 -5.52 -10.41 1.44
CA VAL A 437 -6.28 -11.63 1.12
C VAL A 437 -5.39 -12.86 1.32
N LYS A 438 -6.01 -14.01 1.56
CA LYS A 438 -5.28 -15.24 1.94
C LYS A 438 -4.14 -15.59 0.98
N ASN A 439 -4.34 -15.38 -0.31
CA ASN A 439 -3.38 -15.70 -1.37
C ASN A 439 -2.74 -14.46 -2.03
N GLY A 440 -2.78 -13.30 -1.36
CA GLY A 440 -2.32 -12.02 -1.93
C GLY A 440 -1.57 -11.14 -0.92
N GLY A 441 -0.97 -11.73 0.12
CA GLY A 441 -0.18 -10.99 1.09
C GLY A 441 0.12 -11.79 2.36
N LEU A 442 0.86 -11.15 3.28
CA LEU A 442 1.25 -11.67 4.59
C LEU A 442 1.96 -13.04 4.53
N THR A 443 2.75 -13.28 3.48
CA THR A 443 3.50 -14.53 3.30
C THR A 443 4.57 -14.75 4.36
N ASP A 444 5.02 -13.67 5.00
CA ASP A 444 6.03 -13.69 6.07
C ASP A 444 5.44 -14.08 7.43
N LEU A 445 4.10 -14.18 7.54
CA LEU A 445 3.49 -14.71 8.75
C LEU A 445 3.63 -16.24 8.78
N PRO A 446 3.91 -16.82 9.96
CA PRO A 446 3.84 -18.26 10.16
C PRO A 446 2.50 -18.84 9.69
N ASP A 447 2.55 -19.97 8.97
CA ASP A 447 1.36 -20.58 8.33
C ASP A 447 0.21 -20.83 9.30
N ALA A 448 0.52 -21.16 10.56
CA ALA A 448 -0.48 -21.36 11.62
C ALA A 448 -1.24 -20.06 11.96
N ILE A 449 -0.52 -18.93 12.07
CA ILE A 449 -1.09 -17.61 12.33
C ILE A 449 -1.89 -17.15 11.10
N ARG A 450 -1.29 -17.23 9.90
CA ARG A 450 -1.92 -16.83 8.64
C ARG A 450 -3.20 -17.63 8.36
N SER A 451 -3.17 -18.95 8.49
CA SER A 451 -4.33 -19.82 8.27
C SER A 451 -5.47 -19.50 9.25
N ARG A 452 -5.13 -19.12 10.48
CA ARG A 452 -6.09 -18.73 11.51
C ARG A 452 -6.70 -17.35 11.23
N LEU A 453 -5.91 -16.36 10.84
CA LEU A 453 -6.35 -15.02 10.46
C LEU A 453 -7.37 -15.04 9.31
N PHE A 454 -7.10 -15.87 8.30
CA PHE A 454 -7.97 -16.00 7.13
C PHE A 454 -9.10 -17.03 7.32
N ASN A 455 -9.31 -17.54 8.54
CA ASN A 455 -10.45 -18.40 8.82
C ASN A 455 -11.77 -17.62 8.73
N ILE A 456 -12.84 -18.26 8.26
CA ILE A 456 -14.18 -17.64 8.18
C ILE A 456 -14.72 -17.25 9.57
N GLY A 457 -14.32 -17.97 10.63
CA GLY A 457 -14.68 -17.67 12.01
C GLY A 457 -14.17 -16.33 12.52
N VAL A 458 -13.13 -15.76 11.88
CA VAL A 458 -12.69 -14.37 12.13
C VAL A 458 -13.75 -13.40 11.64
N ALA A 459 -14.23 -13.55 10.40
CA ALA A 459 -15.27 -12.69 9.83
C ALA A 459 -16.60 -12.78 10.59
N ASN A 460 -16.96 -13.98 11.06
CA ASN A 460 -18.15 -14.20 11.89
C ASN A 460 -18.02 -13.61 13.31
N GLY A 461 -16.79 -13.49 13.80
CA GLY A 461 -16.48 -12.89 15.09
C GLY A 461 -16.59 -11.36 15.05
N VAL A 462 -16.11 -10.72 13.99
CA VAL A 462 -16.18 -9.25 13.84
C VAL A 462 -17.65 -8.85 13.65
N LYS A 463 -18.22 -8.19 14.68
CA LYS A 463 -19.63 -7.77 14.72
C LYS A 463 -19.82 -6.37 14.11
N GLU A 464 -20.95 -6.16 13.46
CA GLU A 464 -21.24 -4.89 12.76
C GLU A 464 -22.06 -3.88 13.58
N THR A 465 -23.00 -4.33 14.42
CA THR A 465 -23.85 -3.42 15.20
C THR A 465 -23.15 -2.97 16.47
N SER A 466 -23.39 -1.73 16.90
CA SER A 466 -22.85 -1.19 18.15
C SER A 466 -23.23 -2.06 19.37
N GLU A 467 -24.45 -2.60 19.40
CA GLU A 467 -24.93 -3.49 20.46
C GLU A 467 -24.17 -4.84 20.48
N ALA A 468 -24.01 -5.48 19.32
CA ALA A 468 -23.25 -6.73 19.21
C ALA A 468 -21.75 -6.52 19.50
N ARG A 469 -21.22 -5.36 19.13
CA ARG A 469 -19.85 -4.95 19.44
C ARG A 469 -19.65 -4.75 20.95
N ALA A 470 -20.59 -4.11 21.64
CA ALA A 470 -20.48 -3.87 23.07
C ALA A 470 -20.60 -5.16 23.89
N SER A 471 -21.52 -6.06 23.50
CA SER A 471 -21.72 -7.35 24.18
C SER A 471 -20.55 -8.32 24.02
N ALA A 472 -19.89 -8.30 22.85
CA ALA A 472 -18.74 -9.15 22.58
C ALA A 472 -17.41 -8.65 23.20
N ASP A 473 -17.37 -7.48 23.84
CA ASP A 473 -16.15 -6.95 24.46
C ASP A 473 -15.86 -7.60 25.81
N ARG A 474 -14.57 -7.84 26.08
CA ARG A 474 -14.10 -8.39 27.35
C ARG A 474 -14.22 -7.41 28.51
N TRP A 475 -14.20 -6.11 28.25
CA TRP A 475 -14.51 -5.12 29.28
C TRP A 475 -16.01 -4.83 29.28
N GLN A 476 -16.64 -4.96 30.44
CA GLN A 476 -18.08 -4.74 30.62
C GLN A 476 -18.35 -3.90 31.87
N ARG A 477 -19.39 -3.07 31.83
CA ARG A 477 -19.86 -2.34 33.02
C ARG A 477 -20.71 -3.27 33.89
N VAL A 478 -20.26 -3.51 35.12
CA VAL A 478 -20.99 -4.26 36.14
C VAL A 478 -21.08 -3.38 37.39
N ASN A 479 -22.29 -3.00 37.79
CA ASN A 479 -22.53 -2.10 38.93
C ASN A 479 -21.72 -0.80 38.85
N ASP A 480 -21.75 -0.12 37.70
CA ASP A 480 -21.01 1.11 37.39
C ASP A 480 -19.47 1.00 37.43
N ALA A 481 -18.90 -0.19 37.63
CA ALA A 481 -17.47 -0.45 37.55
C ALA A 481 -17.10 -1.24 36.30
N TRP A 482 -15.88 -1.06 35.80
CA TRP A 482 -15.35 -1.91 34.73
C TRP A 482 -15.00 -3.30 35.27
N SER A 483 -15.39 -4.32 34.52
CA SER A 483 -15.09 -5.71 34.81
C SER A 483 -14.54 -6.39 33.57
N TYR A 484 -13.41 -7.10 33.72
CA TYR A 484 -12.82 -7.90 32.67
C TYR A 484 -13.39 -9.33 32.74
N SER A 485 -14.05 -9.77 31.68
CA SER A 485 -14.63 -11.11 31.56
C SER A 485 -14.53 -11.62 30.12
N VAL A 486 -14.72 -12.92 29.91
CA VAL A 486 -14.84 -13.48 28.55
C VAL A 486 -16.33 -13.63 28.26
N PRO A 487 -16.87 -12.94 27.24
CA PRO A 487 -18.27 -13.07 26.86
C PRO A 487 -18.63 -14.49 26.45
N GLU A 488 -19.86 -14.90 26.74
CA GLU A 488 -20.36 -16.24 26.42
C GLU A 488 -20.37 -16.51 24.90
N ASP A 489 -20.59 -15.47 24.10
CA ASP A 489 -20.64 -15.51 22.65
C ASP A 489 -19.31 -15.12 21.97
N GLU A 490 -18.21 -15.04 22.74
CA GLU A 490 -16.89 -14.72 22.19
C GLU A 490 -16.49 -15.74 21.11
N SER A 491 -15.97 -15.23 20.00
CA SER A 491 -15.43 -16.07 18.93
C SER A 491 -14.23 -16.90 19.41
N PRO A 492 -14.10 -18.16 18.99
CA PRO A 492 -12.89 -18.93 19.26
C PRO A 492 -11.66 -18.39 18.50
N TYR A 493 -11.84 -17.45 17.56
CA TYR A 493 -10.76 -16.89 16.73
C TYR A 493 -10.35 -15.47 17.11
N ILE A 494 -11.26 -14.69 17.70
CA ILE A 494 -10.99 -13.29 18.02
C ILE A 494 -11.37 -12.96 19.46
N ALA A 495 -10.58 -12.08 20.07
CA ALA A 495 -10.88 -11.43 21.34
C ALA A 495 -11.23 -9.98 21.04
N ARG A 496 -12.33 -9.47 21.57
CA ARG A 496 -12.65 -8.04 21.47
C ARG A 496 -12.31 -7.38 22.80
N ILE A 497 -11.38 -6.42 22.76
CA ILE A 497 -10.84 -5.76 23.95
C ILE A 497 -10.82 -4.27 23.65
N ASN A 498 -11.45 -3.46 24.50
CA ASN A 498 -11.46 -2.00 24.35
C ASN A 498 -11.93 -1.55 22.96
N GLY A 499 -12.94 -2.22 22.40
CA GLY A 499 -13.55 -1.85 21.14
C GLY A 499 -12.79 -2.34 19.89
N LYS A 500 -11.64 -2.99 20.06
CA LYS A 500 -10.79 -3.50 18.97
C LYS A 500 -10.79 -5.03 18.97
N ASN A 501 -10.61 -5.64 17.81
CA ASN A 501 -10.55 -7.10 17.69
C ASN A 501 -9.11 -7.56 17.54
N TYR A 502 -8.73 -8.64 18.24
CA TYR A 502 -7.39 -9.22 18.20
C TYR A 502 -7.47 -10.71 17.88
N LEU A 503 -6.52 -11.22 17.09
CA LEU A 503 -6.45 -12.63 16.75
C LEU A 503 -6.03 -13.45 17.99
N LYS A 504 -6.85 -14.41 18.40
CA LYS A 504 -6.51 -15.33 19.50
C LYS A 504 -5.48 -16.35 19.05
N THR A 505 -4.64 -16.84 19.94
CA THR A 505 -3.80 -18.03 19.74
C THR A 505 -4.66 -19.30 19.61
N SER A 506 -4.11 -20.36 19.03
CA SER A 506 -4.79 -21.67 18.94
C SER A 506 -4.91 -22.37 20.30
N SER A 507 -4.05 -22.03 21.24
CA SER A 507 -3.96 -22.63 22.59
C SER A 507 -4.95 -22.03 23.60
N ALA A 508 -5.79 -21.08 23.19
CA ALA A 508 -6.76 -20.36 24.04
C ALA A 508 -7.95 -21.22 24.52
N VAL A 509 -7.79 -22.55 24.57
CA VAL A 509 -8.81 -23.49 25.04
C VAL A 509 -8.48 -23.88 26.49
N ASP A 510 -9.27 -23.33 27.43
CA ASP A 510 -9.29 -23.63 28.86
C ASP A 510 -8.00 -23.38 29.67
N GLY A 511 -7.85 -22.18 30.24
CA GLY A 511 -6.82 -21.89 31.25
C GLY A 511 -6.67 -20.42 31.62
N SER A 512 -6.11 -20.15 32.80
CA SER A 512 -6.10 -18.88 33.56
C SER A 512 -5.44 -17.64 32.93
N ASP A 513 -4.88 -17.74 31.72
CA ASP A 513 -4.13 -16.64 31.09
C ASP A 513 -4.85 -16.03 29.88
N ARG A 514 -6.14 -15.72 30.08
CA ARG A 514 -7.00 -15.13 29.05
C ARG A 514 -6.55 -13.74 28.60
N LYS A 515 -5.73 -13.04 29.37
CA LYS A 515 -5.17 -11.74 28.96
C LYS A 515 -4.05 -11.89 27.92
N ASN A 516 -3.30 -12.99 27.96
CA ASN A 516 -2.21 -13.25 27.03
C ASN A 516 -2.61 -14.10 25.81
N ASP A 517 -3.89 -14.45 25.67
CA ASP A 517 -4.35 -15.32 24.58
C ASP A 517 -4.32 -14.66 23.18
N ILE A 518 -3.87 -13.41 23.09
CA ILE A 518 -3.65 -12.64 21.85
C ILE A 518 -2.15 -12.54 21.46
N LEU A 519 -1.25 -13.02 22.32
CA LEU A 519 0.20 -12.99 22.09
C LEU A 519 0.64 -14.29 21.40
N HIS A 520 1.01 -14.20 20.13
CA HIS A 520 1.52 -15.34 19.38
C HIS A 520 3.04 -15.39 19.49
N TYR A 521 3.60 -16.59 19.66
CA TYR A 521 5.04 -16.81 19.56
C TYR A 521 5.30 -17.94 18.56
N ASP A 522 6.08 -17.64 17.54
CA ASP A 522 6.59 -18.65 16.62
C ASP A 522 7.98 -19.09 17.06
N SER A 523 8.06 -20.30 17.61
CA SER A 523 9.32 -20.88 18.06
C SER A 523 10.31 -21.19 16.93
N SER A 524 9.84 -21.26 15.67
CA SER A 524 10.72 -21.56 14.53
C SER A 524 11.55 -20.33 14.10
N SER A 525 10.97 -19.14 14.23
CA SER A 525 11.62 -17.86 13.96
C SER A 525 11.99 -17.08 15.23
N SER A 526 11.68 -17.60 16.42
CA SER A 526 11.86 -16.90 17.70
C SER A 526 11.23 -15.50 17.67
N THR A 527 9.99 -15.41 17.19
CA THR A 527 9.32 -14.12 16.95
C THR A 527 7.94 -14.05 17.59
N TYR A 528 7.66 -12.94 18.25
CA TYR A 528 6.37 -12.60 18.82
C TYR A 528 5.51 -11.81 17.84
N TYR A 529 4.20 -12.02 17.89
CA TYR A 529 3.23 -11.29 17.08
C TYR A 529 1.99 -10.90 17.90
N VAL A 530 1.50 -9.69 17.64
CA VAL A 530 0.13 -9.27 18.00
C VAL A 530 -0.55 -8.81 16.71
N ILE A 531 -1.78 -9.27 16.49
CA ILE A 531 -2.54 -9.03 15.27
C ILE A 531 -3.89 -8.41 15.66
N GLN A 532 -4.05 -7.12 15.36
CA GLN A 532 -5.32 -6.41 15.41
C GLN A 532 -6.06 -6.59 14.09
N ILE A 533 -7.37 -6.79 14.16
CA ILE A 533 -8.27 -7.01 13.03
C ILE A 533 -9.28 -5.87 13.02
N GLU A 534 -9.07 -4.91 12.14
CA GLU A 534 -9.97 -3.77 11.98
C GLU A 534 -11.24 -4.17 11.23
N GLU A 535 -11.09 -4.99 10.20
CA GLU A 535 -12.21 -5.45 9.38
C GLU A 535 -11.97 -6.89 8.88
N ALA A 536 -13.06 -7.65 8.76
CA ALA A 536 -13.04 -9.00 8.23
C ALA A 536 -14.26 -9.25 7.34
N ALA A 537 -14.02 -9.14 6.03
CA ALA A 537 -15.05 -9.29 5.01
C ALA A 537 -15.45 -10.75 4.77
N SER A 538 -16.68 -10.92 4.31
CA SER A 538 -17.26 -12.21 3.90
C SER A 538 -18.36 -12.00 2.87
N SER A 539 -18.74 -13.06 2.16
CA SER A 539 -19.84 -13.01 1.19
C SER A 539 -21.18 -12.56 1.78
N SER A 540 -21.46 -12.84 3.06
CA SER A 540 -22.69 -12.37 3.71
C SER A 540 -22.67 -10.88 3.96
N LYS A 541 -21.54 -10.35 4.47
CA LYS A 541 -21.36 -8.92 4.75
C LYS A 541 -21.30 -8.06 3.48
N LEU A 542 -20.85 -8.65 2.36
CA LEU A 542 -20.82 -8.00 1.05
C LEU A 542 -22.04 -8.30 0.18
N SER A 543 -23.03 -9.06 0.67
CA SER A 543 -24.17 -9.45 -0.16
C SER A 543 -25.02 -8.24 -0.54
N LYS A 544 -25.24 -7.98 -1.83
CA LYS A 544 -26.17 -6.94 -2.31
C LYS A 544 -27.66 -7.23 -2.00
N LYS A 545 -27.98 -8.43 -1.49
CA LYS A 545 -29.36 -8.94 -1.35
C LYS A 545 -29.87 -9.03 0.09
N SER A 546 -29.07 -8.61 1.08
CA SER A 546 -29.37 -8.75 2.50
C SER A 546 -29.37 -7.39 3.20
N ASN A 547 -30.22 -7.18 4.21
CA ASN A 547 -30.16 -5.98 5.06
C ASN A 547 -29.15 -6.14 6.22
N ASN A 548 -28.63 -7.35 6.44
CA ASN A 548 -27.59 -7.65 7.44
C ASN A 548 -26.17 -7.61 6.83
N ASN A 549 -25.99 -6.82 5.77
CA ASN A 549 -24.72 -6.57 5.08
C ASN A 549 -24.12 -5.21 5.53
N TYR A 550 -22.96 -4.81 5.00
CA TYR A 550 -22.40 -3.50 5.31
C TYR A 550 -23.34 -2.34 4.97
N ALA A 551 -24.03 -2.40 3.81
CA ALA A 551 -24.94 -1.33 3.41
C ALA A 551 -26.09 -1.10 4.41
N GLY A 552 -26.72 -2.16 4.90
CA GLY A 552 -27.83 -2.08 5.84
C GLY A 552 -27.41 -1.80 7.28
N GLN A 553 -26.16 -2.11 7.65
CA GLN A 553 -25.67 -1.93 9.02
C GLN A 553 -24.85 -0.64 9.22
N ARG A 554 -24.15 -0.17 8.18
CA ARG A 554 -23.21 0.97 8.22
C ARG A 554 -23.48 2.03 7.16
N GLY A 555 -24.43 1.77 6.26
CA GLY A 555 -24.72 2.64 5.11
C GLY A 555 -24.02 2.18 3.85
N LYS A 556 -24.60 2.55 2.69
CA LYS A 556 -24.11 2.15 1.36
C LYS A 556 -22.70 2.67 1.09
N ILE A 557 -22.39 3.89 1.55
CA ILE A 557 -21.04 4.50 1.46
C ILE A 557 -19.98 3.57 2.08
N ALA A 558 -20.20 3.11 3.31
CA ALA A 558 -19.25 2.21 3.98
C ALA A 558 -19.07 0.86 3.24
N MET A 559 -20.12 0.38 2.57
CA MET A 559 -20.00 -0.82 1.73
C MET A 559 -19.13 -0.55 0.50
N GLU A 560 -19.30 0.60 -0.15
CA GLU A 560 -18.49 1.00 -1.30
C GLU A 560 -17.02 1.17 -0.93
N GLU A 561 -16.71 1.86 0.17
CA GLU A 561 -15.33 2.00 0.69
C GLU A 561 -14.66 0.64 0.88
N ILE A 562 -15.33 -0.28 1.59
CA ILE A 562 -14.79 -1.62 1.87
C ILE A 562 -14.61 -2.42 0.57
N VAL A 563 -15.59 -2.37 -0.34
CA VAL A 563 -15.53 -3.14 -1.59
C VAL A 563 -14.39 -2.67 -2.48
N ASN A 564 -14.18 -1.36 -2.61
CA ASN A 564 -13.10 -0.81 -3.43
C ASN A 564 -11.72 -1.19 -2.88
N GLU A 565 -11.53 -1.15 -1.55
CA GLU A 565 -10.30 -1.64 -0.91
C GLU A 565 -10.05 -3.14 -1.17
N ILE A 566 -11.08 -3.96 -1.09
CA ILE A 566 -10.96 -5.40 -1.40
C ILE A 566 -10.65 -5.61 -2.88
N ALA A 567 -11.28 -4.84 -3.78
CA ALA A 567 -11.02 -4.89 -5.21
C ALA A 567 -9.58 -4.48 -5.52
N LYS A 568 -9.03 -3.44 -4.86
CA LYS A 568 -7.62 -3.03 -4.97
C LYS A 568 -6.69 -4.22 -4.71
N VAL A 569 -6.87 -4.91 -3.58
CA VAL A 569 -6.00 -6.03 -3.20
C VAL A 569 -6.19 -7.25 -4.10
N VAL A 570 -7.44 -7.63 -4.42
CA VAL A 570 -7.74 -8.79 -5.28
C VAL A 570 -7.29 -8.56 -6.72
N GLY A 571 -7.42 -7.33 -7.24
CA GLY A 571 -7.10 -6.93 -8.60
C GLY A 571 -5.61 -6.95 -8.94
N THR A 572 -4.74 -7.06 -7.93
CA THR A 572 -3.30 -7.28 -8.12
C THR A 572 -2.97 -8.69 -8.65
N GLY A 573 -3.89 -9.65 -8.53
CA GLY A 573 -3.68 -11.01 -9.00
C GLY A 573 -3.58 -11.10 -10.53
N GLU A 574 -2.52 -11.76 -11.03
CA GLU A 574 -2.23 -11.90 -12.47
C GLU A 574 -3.43 -12.40 -13.28
N SER A 575 -4.15 -13.41 -12.77
CA SER A 575 -5.34 -13.95 -13.45
C SER A 575 -6.44 -12.91 -13.66
N TYR A 576 -6.68 -12.02 -12.69
CA TYR A 576 -7.68 -10.96 -12.84
C TYR A 576 -7.21 -9.86 -13.77
N SER A 577 -5.90 -9.55 -13.77
CA SER A 577 -5.31 -8.61 -14.73
C SER A 577 -5.50 -9.08 -16.17
N THR A 578 -5.26 -10.37 -16.44
CA THR A 578 -5.48 -10.95 -17.78
C THR A 578 -6.96 -10.93 -18.17
N LEU A 579 -7.87 -11.32 -17.26
CA LEU A 579 -9.30 -11.34 -17.54
C LEU A 579 -9.88 -9.93 -17.77
N ALA A 580 -9.47 -8.96 -16.97
CA ALA A 580 -9.86 -7.57 -17.12
C ALA A 580 -9.36 -6.99 -18.45
N THR A 581 -8.09 -7.21 -18.77
CA THR A 581 -7.51 -6.78 -20.05
C THR A 581 -8.30 -7.35 -21.22
N LYS A 582 -8.57 -8.67 -21.21
CA LYS A 582 -9.39 -9.32 -22.24
C LYS A 582 -10.78 -8.66 -22.35
N HIS A 583 -11.48 -8.52 -21.22
CA HIS A 583 -12.83 -7.96 -21.17
C HIS A 583 -12.91 -6.55 -21.77
N PHE A 584 -11.95 -5.67 -21.46
CA PHE A 584 -11.97 -4.31 -22.00
C PHE A 584 -11.55 -4.25 -23.47
N LEU A 585 -10.63 -5.10 -23.92
CA LEU A 585 -10.30 -5.21 -25.35
C LEU A 585 -11.51 -5.64 -26.18
N GLU A 586 -12.33 -6.59 -25.69
CA GLU A 586 -13.60 -6.97 -26.32
C GLU A 586 -14.57 -5.78 -26.41
N LYS A 587 -14.70 -5.01 -25.33
CA LYS A 587 -15.57 -3.82 -25.30
C LYS A 587 -15.13 -2.70 -26.25
N MET A 588 -13.84 -2.60 -26.54
CA MET A 588 -13.31 -1.55 -27.43
C MET A 588 -13.70 -1.79 -28.91
N ASN A 589 -13.94 -3.02 -29.35
CA ASN A 589 -14.23 -3.33 -30.76
C ASN A 589 -13.18 -2.73 -31.73
N ILE A 590 -11.96 -3.25 -31.63
CA ILE A 590 -10.77 -2.70 -32.29
C ILE A 590 -10.67 -3.18 -33.75
N GLU A 591 -10.43 -2.26 -34.66
CA GLU A 591 -10.02 -2.54 -36.03
C GLU A 591 -8.50 -2.40 -36.17
N TYR A 592 -7.85 -3.38 -36.79
CA TYR A 592 -6.40 -3.43 -36.96
C TYR A 592 -5.97 -3.09 -38.39
N HIS A 593 -5.04 -2.14 -38.53
CA HIS A 593 -4.52 -1.69 -39.83
C HIS A 593 -3.06 -2.14 -40.08
N ASP A 594 -2.39 -2.70 -39.08
CA ASP A 594 -1.02 -3.19 -39.14
C ASP A 594 -0.93 -4.68 -38.78
N ASP A 595 -0.21 -5.45 -39.61
CA ASP A 595 -0.08 -6.90 -39.46
C ASP A 595 0.71 -7.30 -38.21
N VAL A 596 1.71 -6.52 -37.77
CA VAL A 596 2.50 -6.84 -36.57
C VAL A 596 1.64 -6.66 -35.33
N VAL A 597 0.90 -5.56 -35.26
CA VAL A 597 -0.07 -5.32 -34.19
C VAL A 597 -1.16 -6.40 -34.19
N TYR A 598 -1.79 -6.67 -35.34
CA TYR A 598 -2.80 -7.72 -35.47
C TYR A 598 -2.28 -9.09 -34.98
N ASN A 599 -1.08 -9.49 -35.43
CA ASN A 599 -0.49 -10.77 -35.05
C ASN A 599 -0.13 -10.83 -33.57
N TYR A 600 0.31 -9.72 -32.96
CA TYR A 600 0.53 -9.65 -31.52
C TYR A 600 -0.76 -9.91 -30.75
N PHE A 601 -1.85 -9.19 -31.06
CA PHE A 601 -3.13 -9.37 -30.38
C PHE A 601 -3.71 -10.77 -30.62
N LYS A 602 -3.62 -11.28 -31.85
CA LYS A 602 -4.08 -12.64 -32.19
C LYS A 602 -3.30 -13.74 -31.48
N THR A 603 -2.00 -13.54 -31.27
CA THR A 603 -1.17 -14.52 -30.57
C THR A 603 -1.35 -14.44 -29.05
N THR A 604 -1.47 -13.21 -28.52
CA THR A 604 -1.52 -12.96 -27.07
C THR A 604 -2.93 -13.17 -26.52
N TYR A 605 -3.95 -12.82 -27.29
CA TYR A 605 -5.37 -12.91 -26.95
C TYR A 605 -6.16 -13.58 -28.10
N PRO A 606 -5.90 -14.86 -28.40
CA PRO A 606 -6.48 -15.54 -29.56
C PRO A 606 -8.01 -15.55 -29.54
N GLU A 607 -8.61 -15.61 -28.34
CA GLU A 607 -10.06 -15.63 -28.15
C GLU A 607 -10.76 -14.33 -28.58
N LEU A 608 -10.05 -13.21 -28.78
CA LEU A 608 -10.63 -11.99 -29.36
C LEU A 608 -10.94 -12.14 -30.86
N PHE A 609 -10.45 -13.21 -31.50
CA PHE A 609 -10.51 -13.44 -32.94
C PHE A 609 -11.27 -14.74 -33.30
N GLU A 610 -11.82 -15.43 -32.31
CA GLU A 610 -12.71 -16.59 -32.46
C GLU A 610 -14.17 -16.15 -32.44
#